data_AF-A0A1Q7PBY2-F1
#
_entry.id   AF-A0A1Q7PBY2-F1
#
_cell.length_a   1.000
_cell.length_b   1.000
_cell.length_c   1.000
_cell.angle_alpha   90.00
_cell.angle_beta   90.00
_cell.angle_gamma   90.00
#
_symmetry.space_group_name_H-M   'P 1'
#
loop_
_entity.id
_entity.type
_entity.pdbx_description
1 polymer ?
#
loop_
_entity_poly.entity_id
_entity_poly.type
_entity_poly.pdbx_seq_one_letter_code
_entity_poly.pdbx_strand_id
1 'polypeptide(L)'
;MKTEEHVVAPELPIYPIRTVARLTGVDARRIRAWESQYGLLRPARTRGGHRLFSQRDLELIRRIKRLIDEEGLRLQGIRLLLEAESTSNGDAKR
;
A
#
# COMPACT_ATOMS: atom_id res chain seq x y z
N MET A 1 17.34 -27.94 -4.69
CA MET A 1 16.00 -27.70 -4.12
C MET A 1 15.44 -26.47 -4.82
N LYS A 2 14.55 -26.65 -5.80
CA LYS A 2 13.89 -25.53 -6.49
C LYS A 2 12.84 -24.99 -5.53
N THR A 3 13.06 -23.82 -4.96
CA THR A 3 12.00 -23.09 -4.26
C THR A 3 10.96 -22.76 -5.32
N GLU A 4 9.79 -23.39 -5.25
CA GLU A 4 8.66 -23.01 -6.09
C GLU A 4 8.34 -21.54 -5.79
N GLU A 5 8.67 -20.65 -6.73
CA GLU A 5 8.10 -19.32 -6.77
C GLU A 5 6.60 -19.47 -7.02
N HIS A 6 5.85 -19.63 -5.94
CA HIS A 6 4.40 -19.51 -5.98
C HIS A 6 4.12 -18.05 -6.36
N VAL A 7 3.76 -17.84 -7.63
CA VAL A 7 3.42 -16.51 -8.16
C VAL A 7 2.11 -16.09 -7.51
N VAL A 8 2.21 -15.52 -6.31
CA VAL A 8 1.07 -14.91 -5.63
C VAL A 8 0.62 -13.75 -6.51
N ALA A 9 -0.63 -13.79 -6.97
CA ALA A 9 -1.19 -12.69 -7.73
C ALA A 9 -0.99 -11.38 -6.93
N PRO A 10 -0.49 -10.30 -7.54
CA PRO A 10 -0.05 -9.11 -6.82
C PRO A 10 -1.16 -8.43 -6.01
N GLU A 11 -2.41 -8.70 -6.36
CA GLU A 11 -3.63 -8.23 -5.70
C GLU A 11 -4.04 -9.06 -4.47
N LEU A 12 -3.51 -10.29 -4.31
CA LEU A 12 -3.93 -11.17 -3.22
C LEU A 12 -3.38 -10.68 -1.87
N PRO A 13 -4.24 -10.34 -0.90
CA PRO A 13 -3.81 -9.78 0.37
C PRO A 13 -3.40 -10.90 1.32
N ILE A 14 -2.10 -11.14 1.44
CA ILE A 14 -1.52 -12.23 2.27
C ILE A 14 -0.56 -11.74 3.36
N TYR A 15 -0.15 -10.47 3.33
CA TYR A 15 0.87 -9.96 4.24
C TYR A 15 0.24 -9.30 5.47
N PRO A 16 0.51 -9.78 6.70
CA PRO A 16 0.13 -9.08 7.92
C PRO A 16 0.93 -7.78 8.09
N ILE A 17 0.37 -6.79 8.79
CA ILE A 17 1.01 -5.47 8.96
C ILE A 17 2.44 -5.51 9.52
N ARG A 18 2.77 -6.48 10.38
CA ARG A 18 4.13 -6.65 10.91
C ARG A 18 5.12 -7.03 9.80
N THR A 19 4.70 -7.92 8.90
CA THR A 19 5.50 -8.33 7.74
C THR A 19 5.68 -7.16 6.79
N VAL A 20 4.60 -6.42 6.51
CA VAL A 20 4.65 -5.21 5.67
C VAL A 20 5.65 -4.20 6.23
N ALA A 21 5.56 -3.89 7.52
CA ALA A 21 6.46 -2.93 8.16
C ALA A 21 7.94 -3.32 8.01
N ARG A 22 8.25 -4.61 8.16
CA ARG A 22 9.61 -5.14 7.93
C ARG A 22 10.05 -5.03 6.47
N LEU A 23 9.14 -5.31 5.52
CA LEU A 23 9.45 -5.33 4.08
C LEU A 23 9.51 -3.94 3.43
N THR A 24 8.86 -2.93 4.02
CA THR A 24 8.82 -1.56 3.50
C THR A 24 9.67 -0.58 4.30
N GLY A 25 10.08 -0.96 5.52
CA GLY A 25 10.77 -0.07 6.45
C GLY A 25 9.88 1.03 7.04
N VAL A 26 8.56 0.98 6.80
CA VAL A 26 7.59 1.92 7.37
C VAL A 26 7.01 1.31 8.63
N ASP A 27 7.00 2.05 9.73
CA ASP A 27 6.46 1.54 10.98
C ASP A 27 4.95 1.23 10.87
N ALA A 28 4.50 0.21 11.60
CA ALA A 28 3.12 -0.24 11.54
C ALA A 28 2.11 0.82 12.02
N ARG A 29 2.54 1.81 12.82
CA ARG A 29 1.67 2.90 13.28
C ARG A 29 1.40 3.88 12.13
N ARG A 30 2.42 4.27 11.37
CA ARG A 30 2.31 5.08 10.15
C ARG A 30 1.44 4.41 9.11
N ILE A 31 1.63 3.11 8.86
CA ILE A 31 0.78 2.35 7.91
C ILE A 31 -0.69 2.42 8.34
N ARG A 32 -0.99 2.22 9.63
CA ARG A 32 -2.37 2.35 10.15
C ARG A 32 -2.91 3.77 10.00
N ALA A 33 -2.09 4.78 10.28
CA ALA A 33 -2.50 6.17 10.12
C ALA A 33 -2.82 6.49 8.65
N TRP A 34 -1.97 6.06 7.70
CA TRP A 34 -2.18 6.22 6.26
C TRP A 34 -3.50 5.60 5.79
N GLU A 35 -3.86 4.42 6.29
CA GLU A 35 -5.17 3.80 6.06
C GLU A 35 -6.30 4.59 6.71
N SER A 36 -6.29 4.74 8.05
CA SER A 36 -7.49 5.16 8.79
C SER A 36 -7.72 6.67 8.83
N GLN A 37 -6.66 7.47 8.75
CA GLN A 37 -6.75 8.94 8.87
C GLN A 37 -6.66 9.63 7.51
N TYR A 38 -5.90 9.05 6.57
CA TYR A 38 -5.64 9.67 5.27
C TYR A 38 -6.28 8.91 4.10
N GLY A 39 -6.81 7.70 4.32
CA GLY A 39 -7.47 6.92 3.27
C GLY A 39 -6.55 6.50 2.12
N LEU A 40 -5.23 6.50 2.33
CA LEU A 40 -4.20 6.23 1.32
C LEU A 40 -4.09 4.74 0.97
N LEU A 41 -4.61 3.86 1.84
CA LEU A 41 -4.52 2.41 1.72
C LEU A 41 -5.90 1.80 1.96
N ARG A 42 -6.17 0.66 1.31
CA ARG A 42 -7.42 -0.11 1.48
C ARG A 42 -7.12 -1.60 1.66
N PRO A 43 -6.42 -2.00 2.74
CA PRO A 43 -6.08 -3.39 2.97
C PRO A 43 -7.33 -4.24 3.18
N ALA A 44 -7.28 -5.50 2.79
CA ALA A 44 -8.34 -6.45 3.08
C ALA A 44 -8.36 -6.78 4.58
N ARG A 45 -9.52 -7.24 5.06
CA ARG A 45 -9.70 -7.69 6.44
C ARG A 45 -10.05 -9.17 6.47
N THR A 46 -9.39 -9.90 7.36
CA THR A 46 -9.77 -11.28 7.70
C THR A 46 -11.10 -11.29 8.47
N ARG A 47 -11.73 -12.47 8.58
CA ARG A 47 -12.90 -12.67 9.44
C ARG A 47 -12.67 -12.23 10.90
N GLY A 48 -11.45 -12.38 11.41
CA GLY A 48 -11.04 -11.93 12.75
C GLY A 48 -10.68 -10.45 12.85
N GLY A 49 -10.83 -9.65 11.77
CA GLY A 49 -10.58 -8.22 11.77
C GLY A 49 -9.11 -7.81 11.56
N HIS A 50 -8.19 -8.76 11.39
CA HIS A 50 -6.79 -8.44 11.05
C HIS A 50 -6.66 -7.93 9.63
N ARG A 51 -5.79 -6.93 9.43
CA ARG A 51 -5.46 -6.36 8.12
C ARG A 51 -4.47 -7.25 7.37
N LEU A 52 -4.79 -7.53 6.12
CA LEU A 52 -3.90 -8.17 5.17
C LEU A 52 -3.66 -7.23 4.00
N PHE A 53 -2.40 -7.18 3.59
CA PHE A 53 -1.92 -6.32 2.53
C PHE A 53 -1.47 -7.18 1.36
N SER A 54 -1.73 -6.71 0.14
CA SER A 54 -1.28 -7.34 -1.09
C SER A 54 0.10 -6.84 -1.49
N GLN A 55 0.72 -7.47 -2.48
CA GLN A 55 1.99 -6.98 -3.03
C GLN A 55 1.85 -5.54 -3.57
N ARG A 56 0.71 -5.23 -4.18
CA ARG A 56 0.37 -3.87 -4.65
C ARG A 56 0.32 -2.86 -3.50
N ASP A 57 -0.22 -3.23 -2.35
CA ASP A 57 -0.20 -2.38 -1.17
C ASP A 57 1.23 -2.10 -0.69
N LEU A 58 2.11 -3.10 -0.73
CA LEU A 58 3.53 -2.91 -0.35
C LEU A 58 4.21 -1.90 -1.28
N GLU A 59 3.95 -1.97 -2.58
CA GLU A 59 4.49 -1.04 -3.57
C GLU A 59 3.97 0.38 -3.34
N LEU A 60 2.68 0.53 -3.05
CA LEU A 60 2.07 1.81 -2.70
C LEU A 60 2.67 2.39 -1.42
N ILE A 61 2.88 1.57 -0.39
CA ILE A 61 3.52 2.00 0.87
C ILE A 61 4.95 2.48 0.62
N ARG A 62 5.73 1.76 -0.20
CA ARG A 62 7.09 2.19 -0.58
C ARG A 62 7.07 3.49 -1.37
N ARG A 63 6.09 3.66 -2.25
CA ARG A 63 5.92 4.90 -3.01
C ARG A 63 5.58 6.08 -2.11
N ILE A 64 4.60 5.93 -1.21
CA ILE A 64 4.25 6.97 -0.24
C ILE A 64 5.46 7.35 0.61
N LYS A 65 6.25 6.37 1.06
CA LYS A 65 7.50 6.62 1.79
C LYS A 65 8.48 7.49 0.97
N ARG A 66 8.73 7.16 -0.30
CA ARG A 66 9.61 7.96 -1.17
C ARG A 66 9.09 9.39 -1.37
N LEU A 67 7.79 9.55 -1.63
CA LEU A 67 7.17 10.88 -1.78
C LEU A 67 7.37 11.76 -0.53
N ILE A 68 7.37 11.15 0.66
CA ILE A 68 7.63 11.87 1.91
C ILE A 68 9.12 12.16 2.08
N ASP A 69 9.96 11.14 1.95
CA ASP A 69 11.37 11.21 2.34
C ASP A 69 12.24 11.94 1.30
N GLU A 70 11.93 11.78 0.01
CA GLU A 70 12.72 12.31 -1.11
C GLU A 70 12.10 13.60 -1.64
N GLU A 71 10.77 13.67 -1.79
CA GLU A 71 10.08 14.83 -2.37
C GLU A 71 9.51 15.80 -1.32
N GLY A 72 9.55 15.45 -0.02
CA GLY A 72 9.07 16.32 1.05
C GLY A 72 7.55 16.54 1.06
N LEU A 73 6.78 15.70 0.34
CA LEU A 73 5.34 15.84 0.23
C LEU A 73 4.63 15.49 1.54
N ARG A 74 3.58 16.25 1.84
CA ARG A 74 2.68 15.96 2.97
C ARG A 74 1.61 14.96 2.56
N LEU A 75 1.08 14.21 3.53
CA LEU A 75 0.12 13.13 3.31
C LEU A 75 -1.15 13.57 2.56
N GLN A 76 -1.67 14.78 2.82
CA GLN A 76 -2.78 15.33 2.06
C GLN A 76 -2.42 15.56 0.58
N GLY A 77 -1.23 16.08 0.30
CA GLY A 77 -0.76 16.27 -1.08
C GLY A 77 -0.57 14.94 -1.81
N ILE A 78 -0.01 13.95 -1.12
CA ILE A 78 0.13 12.58 -1.65
C ILE A 78 -1.23 11.97 -1.98
N ARG A 79 -2.24 12.18 -1.12
CA ARG A 79 -3.59 11.70 -1.40
C ARG A 79 -4.14 12.27 -2.71
N LEU A 80 -4.05 13.59 -2.87
CA LEU A 80 -4.54 14.28 -4.07
C LEU A 80 -3.80 13.80 -5.33
N LEU A 81 -2.48 13.62 -5.24
CA LEU A 81 -1.66 13.08 -6.32
C LEU A 81 -2.15 11.69 -6.76
N LEU A 82 -2.34 10.78 -5.80
CA LEU A 82 -2.81 9.42 -6.10
C LEU A 82 -4.24 9.39 -6.67
N GLU A 83 -5.12 10.29 -6.21
CA GLU A 83 -6.50 10.43 -6.73
C GLU A 83 -6.51 10.95 -8.18
N ALA A 84 -5.66 11.93 -8.50
CA ALA A 84 -5.51 12.44 -9.86
C ALA A 84 -5.05 11.35 -10.83
N GLU A 85 -4.03 10.57 -10.46
CA GLU A 85 -3.51 9.45 -11.28
C GLU A 85 -4.55 8.36 -11.53
N SER A 86 -5.36 8.06 -10.50
CA SER A 86 -6.43 7.08 -10.59
C SER A 86 -7.51 7.50 -11.60
N THR A 87 -7.76 8.81 -11.71
CA THR A 87 -8.74 9.39 -12.64
C THR A 87 -8.21 9.33 -14.07
N SER A 88 -6.96 9.74 -14.30
CA SER A 88 -6.33 9.70 -15.64
C SER A 88 -6.18 8.29 -16.21
N ASN A 89 -5.98 7.28 -15.36
CA ASN A 89 -5.91 5.88 -15.79
C ASN A 89 -7.29 5.27 -16.13
N GLY A 90 -8.39 5.90 -15.70
CA GLY A 90 -9.76 5.48 -16.01
C GLY A 90 -10.26 5.95 -17.39
N ASP A 91 -9.77 7.09 -17.87
CA ASP A 91 -10.18 7.67 -19.17
C ASP A 91 -9.53 6.95 -20.37
N ALA A 92 -8.34 6.36 -20.20
CA ALA A 92 -7.66 5.60 -21.26
C ALA A 92 -8.21 4.18 -21.47
N LYS A 93 -9.23 3.76 -20.70
CA LYS A 93 -9.82 2.40 -20.76
C LYS A 93 -11.30 2.39 -21.13
N ARG A 94 -11.84 3.50 -21.66
CA ARG A 94 -13.20 3.63 -22.19
C ARG A 94 -13.23 3.69 -23.71
#